data_AF-A0A497P7J4-F1
#
_entry.id   AF-A0A497P7J4-F1
#
_cell.length_a   1.000
_cell.length_b   1.000
_cell.length_c   1.000
_cell.angle_alpha   90.00
_cell.angle_beta   90.00
_cell.angle_gamma   90.00
#
_symmetry.space_group_name_H-M   'P 1'
#
loop_
_entity.id
_entity.type
_entity.pdbx_description
1 polymer ?
#
loop_
_entity_poly.entity_id
_entity_poly.type
_entity_poly.pdbx_seq_one_letter_code
_entity_poly.pdbx_strand_id
1 'polypeptide(L)'
;MLIIIFFFLVTILLIIRFFSPTVSLWIKAYNGYNHSRGTKHLRLLQGIFTSLNKNKDETINPITDFEVQISRLKKRRIEALEVAASKFLIRTELTKVSGIGETLKERIIQQSFKNTLLSLENVAYIQGAGSEKVLAVRLWVKEAINRLSEVIKSDFPGKQNIISQYGEELDDTTNQRFAILQNLQKVEEVISKTEKEIIRRSLISTSTFRRALKGDIKEVNQVSQYMKGTFTEWEDTPK
;
A
#
# COMPACT_ATOMS: atom_id res chain seq x y z
N MET A 1 61.38 -49.89 15.05
CA MET A 1 60.74 -48.63 15.47
C MET A 1 61.17 -47.43 14.61
N LEU A 2 62.48 -47.21 14.40
CA LEU A 2 63.01 -46.09 13.58
C LEU A 2 62.49 -46.03 12.12
N ILE A 3 62.35 -47.18 11.44
CA ILE A 3 61.88 -47.24 10.04
C ILE A 3 60.40 -46.79 9.91
N ILE A 4 59.56 -47.16 10.88
CA ILE A 4 58.14 -46.78 10.89
C ILE A 4 58.00 -45.27 11.11
N ILE A 5 58.79 -44.70 12.01
CA ILE A 5 58.83 -43.25 12.26
C ILE A 5 59.29 -42.50 10.99
N PHE A 6 60.31 -43.00 10.29
CA PHE A 6 60.77 -42.40 9.04
C PHE A 6 59.71 -42.41 7.94
N PHE A 7 59.01 -43.54 7.75
CA PHE A 7 57.91 -43.63 6.78
C PHE A 7 56.76 -42.68 7.12
N PHE A 8 56.43 -42.52 8.41
CA PHE A 8 55.40 -41.58 8.86
C PHE A 8 55.79 -40.12 8.60
N LEU A 9 57.07 -39.78 8.81
CA LEU A 9 57.60 -38.44 8.62
C LEU A 9 57.66 -38.07 7.12
N VAL A 10 58.03 -39.02 6.26
CA VAL A 10 58.01 -38.86 4.80
C VAL A 10 56.59 -38.75 4.27
N THR A 11 55.63 -39.53 4.77
CA THR A 11 54.22 -39.40 4.37
C THR A 11 53.62 -38.07 4.81
N ILE A 12 53.91 -37.59 6.02
CA ILE A 12 53.51 -36.25 6.47
C ILE A 12 54.13 -35.16 5.59
N LEU A 13 55.42 -35.25 5.24
CA LEU A 13 56.09 -34.31 4.35
C LEU A 13 55.48 -34.30 2.94
N LEU A 14 55.12 -35.47 2.40
CA LEU A 14 54.46 -35.60 1.11
C LEU A 14 53.04 -35.04 1.14
N ILE A 15 52.27 -35.30 2.21
CA ILE A 15 50.94 -34.72 2.44
C ILE A 15 51.06 -33.19 2.52
N ILE A 16 51.99 -32.65 3.31
CA ILE A 16 52.21 -31.19 3.39
C ILE A 16 52.59 -30.63 2.01
N ARG A 17 53.47 -31.28 1.26
CA ARG A 17 53.91 -30.82 -0.08
C ARG A 17 52.78 -30.86 -1.11
N PHE A 18 51.90 -31.86 -1.08
CA PHE A 18 50.78 -31.98 -2.02
C PHE A 18 49.57 -31.13 -1.64
N PHE A 19 49.27 -30.99 -0.34
CA PHE A 19 48.13 -30.20 0.14
C PHE A 19 48.45 -28.71 0.32
N SER A 20 49.72 -28.33 0.56
CA SER A 20 50.14 -26.93 0.71
C SER A 20 49.73 -26.02 -0.48
N PRO A 21 49.98 -26.36 -1.75
CA PRO A 21 49.64 -25.47 -2.86
C PRO A 21 48.13 -25.33 -3.08
N THR A 22 47.34 -26.40 -2.85
CA THR A 22 45.88 -26.35 -2.99
C THR A 22 45.22 -25.58 -1.85
N VAL A 23 45.71 -25.74 -0.62
CA VAL A 23 45.27 -24.95 0.54
C VAL A 23 45.66 -23.48 0.39
N SER A 24 46.89 -23.18 -0.05
CA SER A 24 47.34 -21.81 -0.31
C SER A 24 46.48 -21.09 -1.35
N LEU A 25 46.14 -21.76 -2.46
CA LEU A 25 45.24 -21.22 -3.48
C LEU A 25 43.83 -20.98 -2.94
N TRP A 26 43.32 -21.88 -2.09
CA TRP A 26 42.02 -21.70 -1.46
C TRP A 26 42.01 -20.50 -0.51
N ILE A 27 43.03 -20.33 0.33
CA ILE A 27 43.18 -19.18 1.22
C ILE A 27 43.24 -17.87 0.42
N LYS A 28 44.04 -17.83 -0.66
CA LYS A 28 44.13 -16.67 -1.55
C LYS A 28 42.78 -16.36 -2.21
N ALA A 29 42.07 -17.37 -2.71
CA ALA A 29 40.74 -17.20 -3.31
C ALA A 29 39.70 -16.70 -2.29
N TYR A 30 39.71 -17.26 -1.08
CA TYR A 30 38.83 -16.85 0.02
C TYR A 30 39.07 -15.40 0.44
N ASN A 31 40.34 -15.03 0.66
CA ASN A 31 40.71 -13.67 1.02
C ASN A 31 40.40 -12.69 -0.11
N GLY A 32 40.72 -13.04 -1.35
CA GLY A 32 40.44 -12.23 -2.54
C GLY A 32 38.95 -11.96 -2.71
N TYR A 33 38.11 -12.99 -2.56
CA TYR A 33 36.66 -12.84 -2.58
C TYR A 33 36.20 -11.90 -1.44
N ASN A 34 36.50 -12.23 -0.18
CA ASN A 34 35.98 -11.49 0.97
C ASN A 34 36.42 -10.02 1.05
N HIS A 35 37.60 -9.70 0.54
CA HIS A 35 38.11 -8.32 0.51
C HIS A 35 37.79 -7.59 -0.79
N SER A 36 37.25 -8.27 -1.79
CA SER A 36 36.88 -7.64 -3.06
C SER A 36 35.79 -6.58 -2.85
N ARG A 37 35.82 -5.54 -3.69
CA ARG A 37 34.78 -4.51 -3.71
C ARG A 37 33.43 -5.12 -4.08
N GLY A 38 33.39 -6.06 -5.02
CA GLY A 38 32.18 -6.78 -5.39
C GLY A 38 31.47 -7.42 -4.21
N THR A 39 32.20 -8.06 -3.28
CA THR A 39 31.60 -8.66 -2.08
C THR A 39 31.11 -7.62 -1.09
N LYS A 40 31.86 -6.52 -0.90
CA LYS A 40 31.41 -5.39 -0.07
C LYS A 40 30.13 -4.75 -0.63
N HIS A 41 30.08 -4.50 -1.93
CA HIS A 41 28.92 -3.89 -2.60
C HIS A 41 27.73 -4.85 -2.60
N LEU A 42 27.95 -6.16 -2.76
CA LEU A 42 26.89 -7.16 -2.67
C LEU A 42 26.19 -7.12 -1.29
N ARG A 43 26.96 -7.06 -0.20
CA ARG A 43 26.39 -6.93 1.16
C ARG A 43 25.63 -5.61 1.33
N LEU A 44 26.17 -4.51 0.79
CA LEU A 44 25.49 -3.22 0.83
C LEU A 44 24.14 -3.29 0.09
N LEU A 45 24.14 -3.81 -1.15
CA LEU A 45 22.93 -3.95 -1.96
C LEU A 45 21.90 -4.86 -1.28
N GLN A 46 22.33 -5.94 -0.64
CA GLN A 46 21.44 -6.79 0.16
C GLN A 46 20.79 -6.02 1.32
N GLY A 47 21.58 -5.23 2.05
CA GLY A 47 21.06 -4.37 3.13
C GLY A 47 20.05 -3.34 2.61
N ILE A 48 20.37 -2.65 1.52
CA ILE A 48 19.47 -1.70 0.85
C ILE A 48 18.19 -2.41 0.40
N PHE A 49 18.30 -3.57 -0.25
CA PHE A 49 17.15 -4.34 -0.71
C PHE A 49 16.22 -4.76 0.43
N THR A 50 16.77 -5.20 1.56
CA THR A 50 15.96 -5.53 2.75
C THR A 50 15.26 -4.30 3.30
N SER A 51 15.96 -3.17 3.44
CA SER A 51 15.36 -1.91 3.90
C SER A 51 14.28 -1.39 2.95
N LEU A 52 14.50 -1.44 1.64
CA LEU A 52 13.53 -0.99 0.64
C LEU A 52 12.27 -1.86 0.64
N ASN A 53 12.40 -3.18 0.73
CA ASN A 53 11.23 -4.07 0.83
C ASN A 53 10.45 -3.82 2.13
N LYS A 54 11.15 -3.61 3.25
CA LYS A 54 10.50 -3.24 4.51
C LYS A 54 9.70 -1.94 4.37
N ASN A 55 10.31 -0.90 3.79
CA ASN A 55 9.64 0.38 3.57
C ASN A 55 8.46 0.24 2.59
N LYS A 56 8.60 -0.60 1.56
CA LYS A 56 7.52 -0.94 0.63
C LYS A 56 6.31 -1.51 1.38
N ASP A 57 6.54 -2.50 2.24
CA ASP A 57 5.48 -3.15 3.03
C ASP A 57 4.81 -2.15 4.00
N GLU A 58 5.59 -1.30 4.66
CA GLU A 58 5.08 -0.24 5.54
C GLU A 58 4.22 0.80 4.78
N THR A 59 4.50 1.02 3.49
CA THR A 59 3.78 1.99 2.64
C THR A 59 2.43 1.45 2.12
N ILE A 60 2.24 0.13 2.09
CA ILE A 60 0.98 -0.50 1.63
C ILE A 60 -0.18 -0.24 2.59
N ASN A 61 0.09 -0.19 3.90
CA ASN A 61 -0.95 0.05 4.92
C ASN A 61 -1.65 1.41 4.73
N PRO A 62 -0.92 2.55 4.61
CA PRO A 62 -1.52 3.84 4.29
C PRO A 62 -2.42 3.84 3.04
N ILE A 63 -2.02 3.14 1.96
CA ILE A 63 -2.82 3.07 0.73
C ILE A 63 -4.19 2.43 1.01
N THR A 64 -4.18 1.33 1.78
CA THR A 64 -5.41 0.64 2.18
C THR A 64 -6.28 1.53 3.07
N ASP A 65 -5.67 2.26 4.01
CA ASP A 65 -6.38 3.22 4.86
C ASP A 65 -7.05 4.33 4.05
N PHE A 66 -6.36 4.86 3.02
CA PHE A 66 -6.94 5.85 2.12
C PHE A 66 -8.12 5.29 1.31
N GLU A 67 -8.06 4.04 0.85
CA GLU A 67 -9.19 3.40 0.15
C GLU A 67 -10.42 3.27 1.05
N VAL A 68 -10.22 2.87 2.30
CA VAL A 68 -11.28 2.82 3.30
C VAL A 68 -11.85 4.21 3.55
N GLN A 69 -11.01 5.24 3.67
CA GLN A 69 -11.44 6.62 3.85
C GLN A 69 -12.26 7.13 2.66
N ILE A 70 -11.79 6.93 1.43
CA ILE A 70 -12.51 7.30 0.20
C ILE A 70 -13.88 6.63 0.16
N SER A 71 -13.96 5.34 0.48
CA SER A 71 -15.22 4.60 0.53
C SER A 71 -16.18 5.18 1.59
N ARG A 72 -15.67 5.47 2.79
CA ARG A 72 -16.43 6.11 3.87
C ARG A 72 -16.94 7.50 3.47
N LEU A 73 -16.11 8.32 2.83
CA LEU A 73 -16.47 9.65 2.35
C LEU A 73 -17.57 9.59 1.27
N LYS A 74 -17.43 8.68 0.29
CA LYS A 74 -18.46 8.44 -0.73
C LYS A 74 -19.80 8.05 -0.10
N LYS A 75 -19.77 7.15 0.90
CA LYS A 75 -20.98 6.74 1.63
C LYS A 75 -21.61 7.90 2.38
N ARG A 76 -20.82 8.66 3.15
CA ARG A 76 -21.28 9.84 3.90
C ARG A 76 -21.86 10.91 2.97
N ARG A 77 -21.27 11.11 1.79
CA ARG A 77 -21.81 12.03 0.78
C ARG A 77 -23.20 11.60 0.32
N ILE A 78 -23.41 10.30 0.04
CA ILE A 78 -24.72 9.77 -0.35
C ILE A 78 -25.73 9.95 0.79
N GLU A 79 -25.37 9.56 2.02
CA GLU A 79 -26.22 9.71 3.21
C GLU A 79 -26.60 11.19 3.43
N ALA A 80 -25.65 12.13 3.29
CA ALA A 80 -25.90 13.55 3.41
C ALA A 80 -26.85 14.09 2.32
N LEU A 81 -26.68 13.63 1.07
CA LEU A 81 -27.58 13.96 -0.03
C LEU A 81 -29.00 13.41 0.20
N GLU A 82 -29.13 12.17 0.64
CA GLU A 82 -30.41 11.54 0.99
C GLU A 82 -31.12 12.31 2.10
N VAL A 83 -30.39 12.69 3.15
CA VAL A 83 -30.92 13.51 4.25
C VAL A 83 -31.41 14.86 3.75
N ALA A 84 -30.61 15.53 2.93
CA ALA A 84 -30.95 16.86 2.41
C ALA A 84 -32.13 16.81 1.43
N ALA A 85 -32.16 15.83 0.53
CA ALA A 85 -33.29 15.59 -0.38
C ALA A 85 -34.57 15.23 0.39
N SER A 86 -34.47 14.41 1.44
CA SER A 86 -35.59 14.09 2.33
C SER A 86 -36.14 15.35 3.01
N LYS A 87 -35.26 16.18 3.58
CA LYS A 87 -35.66 17.47 4.18
C LYS A 87 -36.33 18.39 3.17
N PHE A 88 -35.82 18.44 1.94
CA PHE A 88 -36.42 19.22 0.86
C PHE A 88 -37.84 18.75 0.56
N LEU A 89 -38.02 17.45 0.30
CA LEU A 89 -39.34 16.83 0.05
C LEU A 89 -40.34 17.13 1.18
N ILE A 90 -39.92 16.94 2.44
CA ILE A 90 -40.77 17.20 3.59
C ILE A 90 -41.20 18.68 3.62
N ARG A 91 -40.27 19.61 3.39
CA ARG A 91 -40.57 21.04 3.42
C ARG A 91 -41.51 21.49 2.30
N THR A 92 -41.36 20.92 1.10
CA THR A 92 -42.10 21.36 -0.10
C THR A 92 -43.40 20.61 -0.34
N GLU A 93 -43.53 19.38 0.15
CA GLU A 93 -44.66 18.51 -0.20
C GLU A 93 -45.50 18.05 0.99
N LEU A 94 -44.97 18.03 2.23
CA LEU A 94 -45.72 17.45 3.35
C LEU A 94 -47.01 18.23 3.68
N THR A 95 -47.06 19.54 3.42
CA THR A 95 -48.30 20.35 3.54
C THR A 95 -49.34 20.05 2.46
N LYS A 96 -48.97 19.37 1.37
CA LYS A 96 -49.91 18.94 0.32
C LYS A 96 -50.66 17.67 0.73
N VAL A 97 -50.22 16.99 1.78
CA VAL A 97 -50.91 15.83 2.35
C VAL A 97 -52.17 16.29 3.08
N SER A 98 -53.29 15.65 2.77
CA SER A 98 -54.59 16.01 3.35
C SER A 98 -54.55 16.05 4.88
N GLY A 99 -55.02 17.17 5.45
CA GLY A 99 -55.08 17.38 6.89
C GLY A 99 -53.75 17.77 7.57
N ILE A 100 -52.67 17.96 6.80
CA ILE A 100 -51.37 18.42 7.30
C ILE A 100 -51.16 19.90 7.01
N GLY A 101 -51.39 20.75 8.02
CA GLY A 101 -51.04 22.18 7.96
C GLY A 101 -49.60 22.45 8.37
N GLU A 102 -49.15 23.69 8.18
CA GLU A 102 -47.78 24.14 8.48
C GLU A 102 -47.34 23.83 9.93
N THR A 103 -48.21 24.10 10.91
CA THR A 103 -47.93 23.81 12.33
C THR A 103 -47.73 22.32 12.61
N LEU A 104 -48.52 21.45 11.96
CA LEU A 104 -48.38 20.01 12.13
C LEU A 104 -47.15 19.48 11.38
N LYS A 105 -46.84 20.02 10.20
CA LYS A 105 -45.61 19.73 9.45
C LYS A 105 -44.37 19.98 10.32
N GLU A 106 -44.26 21.16 10.92
CA GLU A 106 -43.11 21.51 11.75
C GLU A 106 -42.98 20.57 12.96
N ARG A 107 -44.10 20.21 13.59
CA ARG A 107 -44.10 19.24 14.69
C ARG A 107 -43.63 17.86 14.23
N ILE A 108 -44.06 17.41 13.06
CA ILE A 108 -43.63 16.14 12.43
C ILE A 108 -42.13 16.15 12.16
N ILE A 109 -41.60 17.22 11.58
CA ILE A 109 -40.16 17.37 11.34
C ILE A 109 -39.39 17.30 12.66
N GLN A 110 -39.81 18.05 13.67
CA GLN A 110 -39.06 18.12 14.94
C GLN A 110 -39.10 16.81 15.74
N GLN A 111 -40.25 16.11 15.75
CA GLN A 111 -40.46 14.98 16.65
C GLN A 111 -40.20 13.62 15.99
N SER A 112 -40.53 13.45 14.70
CA SER A 112 -40.40 12.16 14.01
C SER A 112 -39.22 12.07 13.04
N PHE A 113 -38.76 13.15 12.43
CA PHE A 113 -37.69 13.05 11.42
C PHE A 113 -36.33 12.77 12.07
N LYS A 114 -35.80 11.56 11.85
CA LYS A 114 -34.48 11.08 12.28
C LYS A 114 -33.60 10.77 11.07
N ASN A 115 -33.37 11.78 10.23
CA ASN A 115 -32.51 11.71 9.05
C ASN A 115 -32.97 10.78 7.91
N THR A 116 -34.12 10.10 8.04
CA THR A 116 -34.66 9.21 6.99
C THR A 116 -36.15 9.48 6.79
N LEU A 117 -36.68 9.31 5.58
CA LEU A 117 -38.13 9.42 5.35
C LEU A 117 -38.91 8.36 6.14
N LEU A 118 -38.37 7.15 6.29
CA LEU A 118 -38.99 6.07 7.07
C LEU A 118 -39.24 6.45 8.54
N SER A 119 -38.40 7.32 9.12
CA SER A 119 -38.61 7.77 10.50
C SER A 119 -39.94 8.50 10.71
N LEU A 120 -40.55 9.04 9.64
CA LEU A 120 -41.85 9.70 9.67
C LEU A 120 -43.03 8.73 9.84
N GLU A 121 -42.84 7.42 9.70
CA GLU A 121 -43.89 6.43 9.97
C GLU A 121 -44.33 6.42 11.45
N ASN A 122 -43.49 6.99 12.32
CA ASN A 122 -43.74 7.22 13.75
C ASN A 122 -44.67 8.42 14.04
N VAL A 123 -45.26 9.03 13.01
CA VAL A 123 -46.19 10.17 13.14
C VAL A 123 -47.39 9.89 14.06
N ALA A 124 -47.74 8.61 14.30
CA ALA A 124 -48.82 8.22 15.20
C ALA A 124 -48.63 8.69 16.66
N TYR A 125 -47.38 8.93 17.08
CA TYR A 125 -47.08 9.42 18.42
C TYR A 125 -47.16 10.95 18.55
N ILE A 126 -47.46 11.65 17.45
CA ILE A 126 -47.50 13.11 17.42
C ILE A 126 -48.89 13.61 17.77
N GLN A 127 -48.95 14.51 18.76
CA GLN A 127 -50.19 15.19 19.10
C GLN A 127 -50.79 15.91 17.88
N GLY A 128 -52.06 15.65 17.57
CA GLY A 128 -52.77 16.24 16.43
C GLY A 128 -52.71 15.44 15.13
N ALA A 129 -51.98 14.33 15.10
CA ALA A 129 -51.98 13.34 14.02
C ALA A 129 -53.01 12.24 14.29
N GLY A 130 -54.28 12.50 13.95
CA GLY A 130 -55.34 11.47 13.97
C GLY A 130 -55.08 10.36 12.96
N SER A 131 -55.82 9.25 13.07
CA SER A 131 -55.66 8.04 12.24
C SER A 131 -55.62 8.30 10.73
N GLU A 132 -56.49 9.18 10.23
CA GLU A 132 -56.53 9.58 8.81
C GLU A 132 -55.25 10.26 8.37
N LYS A 133 -54.73 11.21 9.17
CA LYS A 133 -53.48 11.93 8.89
C LYS A 133 -52.28 11.01 8.95
N VAL A 134 -52.25 10.09 9.90
CA VAL A 134 -51.21 9.06 10.03
C VAL A 134 -51.16 8.19 8.77
N LEU A 135 -52.32 7.73 8.28
CA LEU A 135 -52.39 6.95 7.06
C LEU A 135 -51.92 7.77 5.85
N ALA A 136 -52.38 9.01 5.71
CA ALA A 136 -52.01 9.90 4.62
C ALA A 136 -50.50 10.17 4.57
N VAL A 137 -49.88 10.42 5.73
CA VAL A 137 -48.42 10.60 5.84
C VAL A 137 -47.67 9.32 5.48
N ARG A 138 -48.12 8.15 5.94
CA ARG A 138 -47.47 6.87 5.59
C ARG A 138 -47.52 6.56 4.10
N LEU A 139 -48.66 6.83 3.45
CA LEU A 139 -48.79 6.67 2.00
C LEU A 139 -47.87 7.65 1.26
N TRP A 140 -47.82 8.90 1.70
CA TRP A 140 -46.90 9.89 1.15
C TRP A 140 -45.42 9.50 1.36
N VAL A 141 -45.04 8.96 2.52
CA VAL A 141 -43.66 8.50 2.81
C VAL A 141 -43.23 7.41 1.82
N LYS A 142 -44.10 6.42 1.56
CA LYS A 142 -43.80 5.35 0.59
C LYS A 142 -43.54 5.92 -0.80
N GLU A 143 -44.38 6.85 -1.25
CA GLU A 143 -44.23 7.51 -2.53
C GLU A 143 -42.96 8.39 -2.60
N ALA A 144 -42.68 9.12 -1.52
CA ALA A 144 -41.49 9.97 -1.41
C ALA A 144 -40.19 9.16 -1.45
N ILE A 145 -40.16 7.97 -0.83
CA ILE A 145 -39.01 7.06 -0.87
C ILE A 145 -38.76 6.58 -2.30
N ASN A 146 -39.81 6.21 -3.04
CA ASN A 146 -39.68 5.76 -4.43
C ASN A 146 -39.09 6.86 -5.33
N ARG A 147 -39.48 8.12 -5.11
CA ARG A 147 -38.99 9.28 -5.88
C ARG A 147 -37.65 9.83 -5.37
N LEU A 148 -37.14 9.39 -4.23
CA LEU A 148 -35.96 9.99 -3.57
C LEU A 148 -34.73 9.99 -4.50
N SER A 149 -34.51 8.91 -5.24
CA SER A 149 -33.40 8.79 -6.21
C SER A 149 -33.48 9.85 -7.32
N GLU A 150 -34.70 10.15 -7.79
CA GLU A 150 -34.92 11.17 -8.82
C GLU A 150 -34.68 12.57 -8.27
N VAL A 151 -35.12 12.84 -7.04
CA VAL A 151 -34.87 14.11 -6.35
C VAL A 151 -33.38 14.32 -6.08
N ILE A 152 -32.64 13.26 -5.75
CA ILE A 152 -31.19 13.36 -5.58
C ILE A 152 -30.50 13.70 -6.91
N LYS A 153 -31.05 13.22 -8.04
CA LYS A 153 -30.54 13.55 -9.38
C LYS A 153 -30.89 14.98 -9.78
N SER A 154 -32.08 15.47 -9.46
CA SER A 154 -32.49 16.85 -9.70
C SER A 154 -31.78 17.83 -8.77
N ASP A 155 -31.89 19.14 -9.06
CA ASP A 155 -31.31 20.17 -8.21
C ASP A 155 -32.22 20.48 -7.01
N PHE A 156 -31.61 20.67 -5.84
CA PHE A 156 -32.32 21.05 -4.62
C PHE A 156 -31.44 21.95 -3.74
N PRO A 157 -32.04 22.84 -2.92
CA PRO A 157 -31.29 23.75 -2.08
C PRO A 157 -30.28 23.04 -1.17
N GLY A 158 -29.03 23.47 -1.21
CA GLY A 158 -27.94 22.92 -0.40
C GLY A 158 -27.23 21.70 -1.01
N LYS A 159 -27.71 21.15 -2.14
CA LYS A 159 -27.05 20.05 -2.86
C LYS A 159 -25.61 20.38 -3.24
N GLN A 160 -25.40 21.56 -3.84
CA GLN A 160 -24.07 21.97 -4.33
C GLN A 160 -23.06 22.13 -3.20
N ASN A 161 -23.48 22.63 -2.03
CA ASN A 161 -22.61 22.74 -0.87
C ASN A 161 -22.14 21.35 -0.39
N ILE A 162 -23.04 20.36 -0.36
CA ILE A 162 -22.71 18.98 -0.01
C ILE A 162 -21.75 18.38 -1.05
N ILE A 163 -22.04 18.56 -2.35
CA ILE A 163 -21.18 18.05 -3.43
C ILE A 163 -19.79 18.68 -3.35
N SER A 164 -19.70 20.00 -3.15
CA SER A 164 -18.43 20.72 -3.06
C SER A 164 -17.62 20.27 -1.86
N GLN A 165 -18.22 20.25 -0.67
CA GLN A 165 -17.53 19.88 0.57
C GLN A 165 -16.94 18.46 0.47
N TYR A 166 -17.78 17.47 0.13
CA TYR A 166 -17.30 16.10 0.01
C TYR A 166 -16.45 15.88 -1.23
N GLY A 167 -16.60 16.71 -2.27
CA GLY A 167 -15.77 16.68 -3.48
C GLY A 167 -14.33 17.07 -3.15
N GLU A 168 -14.14 18.20 -2.47
CA GLU A 168 -12.84 18.68 -2.01
C GLU A 168 -12.14 17.65 -1.09
N GLU A 169 -12.86 17.14 -0.07
CA GLU A 169 -12.31 16.10 0.82
C GLU A 169 -11.93 14.81 0.06
N LEU A 170 -12.73 14.41 -0.94
CA LEU A 170 -12.44 13.24 -1.78
C LEU A 170 -11.23 13.46 -2.68
N ASP A 171 -11.12 14.64 -3.28
CA ASP A 171 -10.03 15.00 -4.18
C ASP A 171 -8.70 15.04 -3.41
N ASP A 172 -8.69 15.69 -2.25
CA ASP A 172 -7.51 15.73 -1.36
C ASP A 172 -7.05 14.32 -0.95
N THR A 173 -7.99 13.50 -0.48
CA THR A 173 -7.70 12.11 -0.06
C THR A 173 -7.20 11.27 -1.24
N THR A 174 -7.77 11.46 -2.43
CA THR A 174 -7.38 10.74 -3.65
C THR A 174 -5.99 11.18 -4.12
N ASN A 175 -5.70 12.49 -4.07
CA ASN A 175 -4.41 13.06 -4.44
C ASN A 175 -3.29 12.56 -3.51
N GLN A 176 -3.54 12.51 -2.19
CA GLN A 176 -2.60 11.94 -1.22
C GLN A 176 -2.31 10.46 -1.51
N ARG A 177 -3.35 9.66 -1.74
CA ARG A 177 -3.19 8.25 -2.13
C ARG A 177 -2.37 8.11 -3.41
N PHE A 178 -2.64 8.95 -4.41
CA PHE A 178 -1.93 8.91 -5.70
C PHE A 178 -0.44 9.26 -5.55
N ALA A 179 -0.11 10.27 -4.75
CA ALA A 179 1.28 10.63 -4.46
C ALA A 179 2.06 9.46 -3.81
N ILE A 180 1.42 8.74 -2.88
CA ILE A 180 2.03 7.57 -2.24
C ILE A 180 2.22 6.44 -3.26
N LEU A 181 1.24 6.17 -4.11
CA LEU A 181 1.36 5.15 -5.17
C LEU A 181 2.51 5.46 -6.15
N GLN A 182 2.68 6.73 -6.54
CA GLN A 182 3.81 7.11 -7.39
C GLN A 182 5.16 6.87 -6.70
N ASN A 183 5.26 7.19 -5.41
CA ASN A 183 6.48 6.93 -4.64
C ASN A 183 6.74 5.43 -4.50
N LEU A 184 5.70 4.63 -4.26
CA LEU A 184 5.80 3.17 -4.21
C LEU A 184 6.32 2.60 -5.53
N GLN A 185 5.80 3.08 -6.66
CA GLN A 185 6.26 2.65 -7.99
C GLN A 185 7.75 2.96 -8.22
N LYS A 186 8.21 4.14 -7.80
CA LYS A 186 9.64 4.49 -7.86
C LYS A 186 10.49 3.55 -7.01
N VAL A 187 10.03 3.23 -5.78
CA VAL A 187 10.70 2.28 -4.89
C VAL A 187 10.76 0.88 -5.52
N GLU A 188 9.67 0.41 -6.12
CA GLU A 188 9.61 -0.89 -6.80
C GLU A 188 10.58 -0.98 -7.98
N GLU A 189 10.73 0.09 -8.76
CA GLU A 189 11.72 0.15 -9.84
C GLU A 189 13.15 0.01 -9.30
N VAL A 190 13.46 0.70 -8.20
CA VAL A 190 14.77 0.60 -7.53
C VAL A 190 15.00 -0.80 -6.96
N ILE A 191 13.98 -1.41 -6.34
CA ILE A 191 14.04 -2.79 -5.84
C ILE A 191 14.36 -3.75 -6.99
N SER A 192 13.66 -3.65 -8.13
CA SER A 192 13.90 -4.52 -9.29
C SER A 192 15.31 -4.38 -9.86
N LYS A 193 15.82 -3.15 -9.98
CA LYS A 193 17.21 -2.90 -10.42
C LYS A 193 18.23 -3.48 -9.44
N THR A 194 17.99 -3.28 -8.13
CA THR A 194 18.85 -3.77 -7.05
C THR A 194 18.89 -5.30 -7.03
N GLU A 195 17.73 -5.96 -7.14
CA GLU A 195 17.60 -7.42 -7.18
C GLU A 195 18.39 -8.03 -8.34
N LYS A 196 18.24 -7.48 -9.56
CA LYS A 196 19.01 -7.92 -10.74
C LYS A 196 20.51 -7.86 -10.50
N GLU A 197 20.98 -6.79 -9.85
CA GLU A 197 22.40 -6.60 -9.56
C GLU A 197 22.90 -7.56 -8.46
N ILE A 198 22.08 -7.82 -7.43
CA ILE A 198 22.36 -8.83 -6.40
C ILE A 198 22.50 -10.21 -7.05
N ILE A 199 21.53 -10.62 -7.89
CA ILE A 199 21.55 -11.91 -8.58
C ILE A 199 22.79 -12.02 -9.46
N ARG A 200 23.09 -10.99 -10.27
CA ARG A 200 24.28 -10.98 -11.13
C ARG A 200 25.57 -11.21 -10.35
N ARG A 201 25.68 -10.60 -9.16
CA ARG A 201 26.88 -10.67 -8.31
C ARG A 201 26.97 -11.89 -7.43
N SER A 202 25.84 -12.47 -7.03
CA SER A 202 25.82 -13.69 -6.21
C SER A 202 26.31 -14.93 -6.98
N LEU A 203 26.36 -14.87 -8.31
CA LEU A 203 26.96 -15.89 -9.16
C LEU A 203 28.47 -16.04 -8.93
N ILE A 204 29.15 -14.99 -8.47
CA ILE A 204 30.58 -15.01 -8.19
C ILE A 204 30.83 -15.51 -6.78
N SER A 205 31.63 -16.56 -6.65
CA SER A 205 31.94 -17.21 -5.37
C SER A 205 33.44 -17.38 -5.16
N THR A 206 33.83 -17.85 -3.98
CA THR A 206 35.21 -18.27 -3.70
C THR A 206 35.71 -19.33 -4.70
N SER A 207 34.82 -20.17 -5.23
CA SER A 207 35.16 -21.16 -6.25
C SER A 207 35.54 -20.53 -7.60
N THR A 208 34.85 -19.46 -8.01
CA THR A 208 35.15 -18.64 -9.20
C THR A 208 36.52 -18.00 -9.07
N PHE A 209 36.82 -17.39 -7.91
CA PHE A 209 38.15 -16.84 -7.61
C PHE A 209 39.24 -17.92 -7.68
N ARG A 210 38.97 -19.12 -7.17
CA ARG A 210 39.91 -20.24 -7.25
C ARG A 210 40.13 -20.73 -8.68
N ARG A 211 39.09 -20.80 -9.53
CA ARG A 211 39.22 -21.16 -10.95
C ARG A 211 39.99 -20.10 -11.73
N ALA A 212 39.74 -18.82 -11.47
CA ALA A 212 40.49 -17.72 -12.05
C ALA A 212 41.98 -17.78 -11.70
N LEU A 213 42.34 -18.06 -10.43
CA LEU A 213 43.73 -18.24 -10.01
C LEU A 213 44.43 -19.46 -10.65
N LYS A 214 43.66 -20.44 -11.15
CA LYS A 214 44.17 -21.58 -11.93
C LYS A 214 44.33 -21.28 -13.43
N GLY A 215 43.96 -20.08 -13.88
CA GLY A 215 44.14 -19.64 -15.27
C GLY A 215 42.93 -19.83 -16.18
N ASP A 216 41.73 -20.09 -15.64
CA ASP A 216 40.51 -20.11 -16.45
C ASP A 216 40.17 -18.69 -16.93
N ILE A 217 40.42 -18.41 -18.23
CA ILE A 217 40.29 -17.09 -18.85
C ILE A 217 38.88 -16.50 -18.66
N LYS A 218 37.83 -17.34 -18.73
CA LYS A 218 36.45 -16.88 -18.57
C LYS A 218 36.20 -16.37 -17.15
N GLU A 219 36.66 -17.13 -16.16
CA GLU A 219 36.50 -16.79 -14.74
C GLU A 219 37.41 -15.62 -14.34
N VAL A 220 38.60 -15.48 -14.94
CA VAL A 220 39.50 -14.32 -14.75
C VAL A 220 38.79 -13.02 -15.13
N ASN A 221 38.13 -12.99 -16.29
CA ASN A 221 37.39 -11.81 -16.74
C ASN A 221 36.21 -11.47 -15.80
N GLN A 222 35.47 -12.49 -15.35
CA GLN A 222 34.37 -12.31 -14.41
C GLN A 222 34.85 -11.79 -13.04
N VAL A 223 35.93 -12.35 -12.50
CA VAL A 223 36.54 -11.89 -11.24
C VAL A 223 37.06 -10.47 -11.37
N SER A 224 37.71 -10.12 -12.48
CA SER A 224 38.20 -8.76 -12.74
C SER A 224 37.05 -7.74 -12.75
N GLN A 225 35.95 -8.04 -13.44
CA GLN A 225 34.74 -7.20 -13.41
C GLN A 225 34.13 -7.13 -12.01
N TYR A 226 34.06 -8.24 -11.28
CA TYR A 226 33.54 -8.28 -9.92
C TYR A 226 34.37 -7.43 -8.95
N MET A 227 35.70 -7.44 -9.10
CA MET A 227 36.63 -6.66 -8.27
C MET A 227 36.47 -5.15 -8.46
N LYS A 228 35.99 -4.68 -9.62
CA LYS A 228 35.70 -3.26 -9.87
C LYS A 228 34.50 -2.73 -9.07
N GLY A 229 33.61 -3.61 -8.60
CA GLY A 229 32.39 -3.20 -7.89
C GLY A 229 31.27 -2.71 -8.81
N THR A 230 30.21 -2.14 -8.22
CA THR A 230 29.03 -1.60 -8.93
C THR A 230 29.13 -0.10 -9.19
N PHE A 231 29.77 0.62 -8.27
CA PHE A 231 29.94 2.07 -8.28
C PHE A 231 31.43 2.39 -8.16
N THR A 232 31.85 3.54 -8.66
CA THR A 232 33.25 4.00 -8.62
C THR A 232 33.65 4.41 -7.19
N GLU A 233 34.94 4.63 -6.92
CA GLU A 233 35.42 4.93 -5.54
C GLU A 233 35.05 6.35 -5.07
N TRP A 234 34.73 7.23 -6.00
CA TRP A 234 34.35 8.62 -5.75
C TRP A 234 32.84 8.85 -5.86
N GLU A 235 32.06 7.83 -6.20
CA GLU A 235 30.59 7.89 -6.18
C GLU A 235 30.09 7.74 -4.74
N ASP A 236 29.14 8.60 -4.36
CA ASP A 236 28.46 8.47 -3.08
C ASP A 236 27.80 7.10 -2.95
N THR A 237 28.01 6.46 -1.80
CA THR A 237 27.36 5.18 -1.52
C THR A 237 25.84 5.37 -1.56
N PRO A 238 25.11 4.57 -2.35
CA PRO A 238 23.65 4.65 -2.37
C PRO A 238 23.12 4.42 -0.95
N LYS A 239 22.32 5.37 -0.45
CA LYS A 239 21.67 5.33 0.85
C LYS A 239 20.21 4.94 0.68
#